data_AF-A0A392QPU2-F1
#
_entry.id   AF-A0A392QPU2-F1
#
_cell.length_a   1.000
_cell.length_b   1.000
_cell.length_c   1.000
_cell.angle_alpha   90.00
_cell.angle_beta   90.00
_cell.angle_gamma   90.00
#
_symmetry.space_group_name_H-M   'P 1'
#
loop_
_entity.id
_entity.type
_entity.pdbx_description
1 polymer ?
#
loop_
_entity_poly.entity_id
_entity_poly.type
_entity_poly.pdbx_seq_one_letter_code
_entity_poly.pdbx_strand_id
1 'polypeptide(L)' 'MSRAELIARIFEVESSSLDFAKSSFYNVVAQVQLFNQGLEISTAGLNALKEVRDGELVSPRSEE' A
#
# COMPACT_ATOMS: atom_id res chain seq x y z
N MET A 1 -25.43 -12.86 -16.30
CA MET A 1 -24.10 -12.26 -16.09
C MET A 1 -23.24 -12.60 -17.30
N SER A 2 -22.90 -11.61 -18.10
CA SER A 2 -21.97 -11.77 -19.22
C SER A 2 -20.52 -11.79 -18.73
N ARG A 3 -19.61 -12.32 -19.57
CA ARG A 3 -18.16 -12.24 -19.28
C ARG A 3 -17.70 -10.81 -19.02
N ALA A 4 -18.25 -9.83 -19.74
CA ALA A 4 -17.91 -8.43 -19.57
C ALA A 4 -18.39 -7.87 -18.22
N GLU A 5 -19.60 -8.23 -17.78
CA GLU A 5 -20.15 -7.84 -16.48
C GLU A 5 -19.33 -8.41 -15.32
N LEU A 6 -18.89 -9.68 -15.42
CA LEU A 6 -18.02 -10.30 -14.41
C LEU A 6 -16.66 -9.60 -14.34
N ILE A 7 -16.03 -9.32 -15.48
CA ILE A 7 -14.75 -8.60 -15.54
C ILE A 7 -14.88 -7.21 -14.91
N ALA A 8 -15.93 -6.47 -15.25
CA ALA A 8 -16.17 -5.15 -14.69
C ALA A 8 -16.32 -5.19 -13.16
N ARG A 9 -17.04 -6.18 -12.63
CA ARG A 9 -17.23 -6.34 -11.18
C ARG A 9 -15.93 -6.72 -10.45
N ILE A 10 -15.07 -7.53 -11.07
CA ILE A 10 -13.74 -7.84 -10.51
C ILE A 10 -12.92 -6.56 -10.37
N PHE A 11 -12.80 -5.77 -11.45
CA PHE A 11 -12.05 -4.50 -11.40
C PHE A 11 -12.59 -3.52 -10.37
N GLU A 12 -13.92 -3.41 -10.24
CA GLU A 12 -14.55 -2.55 -9.24
C GLU A 12 -14.19 -2.97 -7.80
N VAL A 13 -14.28 -4.28 -7.50
CA VAL A 13 -13.93 -4.82 -6.18
C VAL A 13 -12.43 -4.68 -5.90
N GLU A 14 -11.57 -4.93 -6.89
CA GLU A 14 -10.12 -4.78 -6.76
C GLU A 14 -9.73 -3.32 -6.51
N SER A 15 -10.29 -2.38 -7.27
CA SER A 15 -10.05 -0.94 -7.07
C SER A 15 -10.51 -0.48 -5.69
N SER A 16 -11.71 -0.90 -5.26
CA SER A 16 -12.23 -0.55 -3.93
C SER A 16 -11.34 -1.10 -2.80
N SER A 17 -10.83 -2.33 -2.98
CA SER A 17 -9.92 -2.96 -2.01
C SER A 17 -8.57 -2.23 -1.94
N LEU A 18 -8.04 -1.80 -3.09
CA LEU A 18 -6.80 -1.03 -3.16
C LEU A 18 -6.94 0.35 -2.52
N ASP A 19 -8.03 1.07 -2.81
CA ASP A 19 -8.30 2.39 -2.22
C ASP A 19 -8.48 2.32 -0.70
N PHE A 20 -9.16 1.27 -0.22
CA PHE A 20 -9.29 0.99 1.21
C PHE A 20 -7.93 0.73 1.86
N ALA A 21 -7.12 -0.17 1.29
CA ALA A 21 -5.79 -0.50 1.81
C ALA A 21 -4.88 0.74 1.84
N LYS A 22 -4.91 1.55 0.78
CA LYS A 22 -4.15 2.80 0.68
C LYS A 22 -4.58 3.80 1.76
N SER A 23 -5.88 3.98 1.96
CA SER A 23 -6.42 4.87 2.99
C SER A 23 -6.04 4.41 4.40
N SER A 24 -6.13 3.11 4.66
CA SER A 24 -5.72 2.50 5.94
C SER A 24 -4.23 2.70 6.21
N PHE A 25 -3.38 2.49 5.22
CA PHE A 25 -1.94 2.73 5.32
C PHE A 25 -1.62 4.17 5.71
N TYR A 26 -2.18 5.16 5.00
CA TYR A 26 -1.95 6.57 5.32
C TYR A 26 -2.48 6.97 6.69
N ASN A 27 -3.59 6.36 7.13
CA ASN A 27 -4.10 6.56 8.48
C ASN A 27 -3.11 6.07 9.55
N VAL A 28 -2.52 4.88 9.36
CA VAL A 28 -1.47 4.36 10.27
C VAL A 28 -0.25 5.28 10.27
N VAL A 29 0.20 5.75 9.10
CA VAL A 29 1.31 6.70 8.99
C VAL A 29 1.03 7.98 9.79
N ALA A 30 -0.18 8.54 9.67
CA ALA A 30 -0.58 9.72 10.43
C ALA A 30 -0.61 9.47 11.94
N GLN A 31 -1.09 8.30 12.39
CA GLN A 31 -1.06 7.93 13.80
C GLN A 31 0.38 7.83 14.32
N VAL A 32 1.27 7.18 13.58
CA VAL A 32 2.70 7.06 13.96
C VAL A 32 3.33 8.45 14.08
N GLN A 33 3.11 9.33 13.12
CA GLN A 33 3.61 10.71 13.20
C GLN A 33 3.05 11.46 14.41
N LEU A 34 1.75 11.32 14.68
CA LEU A 34 1.08 11.98 15.80
C LEU A 34 1.63 11.52 17.15
N PHE A 35 1.86 10.21 17.34
CA PHE A 35 2.32 9.68 18.63
C PHE A 35 3.82 9.88 18.87
N ASN A 36 4.60 10.23 17.83
CA ASN A 36 6.04 10.44 17.91
C ASN A 36 6.43 11.91 17.70
N GLN A 37 5.57 12.83 18.16
CA GLN A 37 5.88 14.26 18.16
C GLN A 37 7.16 14.53 18.96
N GLY A 38 8.22 14.99 18.27
CA GLY A 38 9.54 15.25 18.86
C GLY A 38 10.63 14.28 18.41
N LEU A 39 10.28 13.23 17.66
CA LEU A 39 11.25 12.37 16.96
C LEU A 39 11.25 12.68 15.47
N GLU A 40 12.43 12.71 14.86
CA GLU A 40 12.56 12.85 13.40
C GLU A 40 12.32 11.49 12.74
N ILE A 41 11.04 11.20 12.46
CA ILE A 41 10.62 9.97 11.75
C ILE A 41 10.30 10.32 10.30
N SER A 42 11.12 9.81 9.38
CA SER A 42 10.84 9.91 7.94
C SER A 42 9.84 8.84 7.52
N THR A 43 8.76 9.27 6.87
CA THR A 43 7.75 8.39 6.27
C THR A 43 7.88 8.35 4.74
N ALA A 44 8.92 8.98 4.20
CA ALA A 44 9.17 9.06 2.77
C ALA A 44 9.40 7.65 2.17
N GLY A 45 8.65 7.32 1.13
CA GLY A 45 8.79 6.06 0.40
C GLY A 45 8.26 4.81 1.12
N LEU A 46 7.59 4.95 2.28
CA LEU A 46 6.94 3.81 2.93
C LEU A 46 5.74 3.27 2.14
N ASN A 47 5.17 4.07 1.24
CA ASN A 47 4.09 3.68 0.34
C ASN A 47 4.59 2.95 -0.93
N ALA A 48 5.90 2.85 -1.13
CA ALA A 48 6.46 2.09 -2.25
C ALA A 48 6.32 0.58 -2.00
N LEU A 49 6.11 -0.18 -3.07
CA LEU A 49 6.22 -1.64 -3.01
C LEU A 49 7.62 -2.03 -2.55
N LYS A 50 7.68 -2.96 -1.61
CA LYS A 50 8.91 -3.55 -1.08
C LYS A 50 8.72 -5.07 -0.99
N GLU A 51 9.83 -5.78 -1.09
CA GLU A 51 9.91 -7.22 -0.84
C GLU A 51 10.74 -7.47 0.42
N VAL A 52 10.45 -8.54 1.14
CA VAL A 52 11.28 -8.98 2.27
C VAL A 52 12.33 -9.95 1.74
N ARG A 53 13.61 -9.60 1.86
CA ARG A 53 14.74 -10.44 1.48
C ARG A 53 15.73 -10.47 2.64
N ASP A 54 16.06 -11.68 3.10
CA ASP A 54 16.98 -11.90 4.23
C ASP A 54 16.56 -11.13 5.52
N GLY A 55 15.26 -10.91 5.70
CA GLY A 55 14.71 -10.16 6.83
C GLY A 55 14.70 -8.64 6.66
N GLU A 56 15.21 -8.12 5.54
CA GLU A 56 15.23 -6.69 5.23
C GLU A 56 14.18 -6.33 4.18
N LEU A 57 13.63 -5.12 4.30
CA LEU A 57 12.74 -4.55 3.29
C LEU A 57 13.55 -3.91 2.16
N VAL A 58 13.53 -4.53 0.97
CA VAL A 58 14.26 -4.05 -0.21
C VAL A 58 13.29 -3.66 -1.33
N SER A 59 13.76 -2.82 -2.26
CA SER A 59 12.98 -2.51 -3.46
C SER A 59 12.89 -3.75 -4.35
N PRO A 60 11.72 -4.04 -4.96
CA PRO A 60 11.58 -5.14 -5.90
C PRO A 60 12.61 -5.02 -7.02
N ARG A 61 13.20 -6.14 -7.44
CA ARG A 61 13.98 -6.17 -8.67
C ARG A 61 13.06 -5.80 -9.83
N SER A 62 13.52 -4.92 -10.71
CA SER A 62 12.89 -4.71 -12.02
C SER A 62 12.83 -6.07 -12.72
N GLU A 63 11.65 -6.52 -13.15
CA GLU A 63 11.58 -7.56 -14.16
C GLU A 63 12.08 -6.91 -15.47
N GLU A 64 13.22 -7.37 -15.99
CA GLU A 64 13.70 -7.01 -17.34
C GLU A 64 12.74 -7.53 -18.42
#